data_AF-X1LFQ0-F1
#
_entry.id   AF-X1LFQ0-F1
#
_cell.length_a   1.000
_cell.length_b   1.000
_cell.length_c   1.000
_cell.angle_alpha   90.00
_cell.angle_beta   90.00
_cell.angle_gamma   90.00
#
_symmetry.space_group_name_H-M   'P 1'
#
loop_
_entity.id
_entity.type
_entity.pdbx_description
1 polymer ?
#
loop_
_entity_poly.entity_id
_entity_poly.type
_entity_poly.pdbx_seq_one_letter_code
_entity_poly.pdbx_strand_id
1 'polypeptide(L)' 'MLRNIKLDRPIAFIDVETTGKNPHSDRVVELALFVSHYR' A
#
# COMPACT_ATOMS: atom_id res chain seq x y z
N MET A 1 -3.10 -13.38 -19.60
CA MET A 1 -3.84 -14.22 -18.62
C MET A 1 -2.99 -14.30 -17.36
N LEU A 2 -3.38 -13.64 -16.27
CA LEU A 2 -2.60 -13.65 -15.03
C LEU A 2 -2.66 -15.06 -14.43
N ARG A 3 -1.50 -15.66 -14.16
CA ARG A 3 -1.38 -16.97 -13.53
C ARG A 3 -1.94 -16.90 -12.10
N ASN A 4 -2.41 -18.03 -11.56
CA ASN A 4 -2.84 -18.14 -10.17
C ASN A 4 -1.70 -17.69 -9.23
N ILE A 5 -1.76 -16.45 -8.74
CA ILE A 5 -0.81 -15.92 -7.77
C ILE A 5 -1.18 -16.54 -6.43
N LYS A 6 -0.40 -17.53 -5.99
CA LYS A 6 -0.49 -18.07 -4.63
C LYS A 6 0.32 -17.16 -3.72
N LEU A 7 -0.32 -16.62 -2.69
CA LEU A 7 0.34 -15.78 -1.70
C LEU A 7 0.79 -16.64 -0.52
N ASP A 8 2.09 -16.66 -0.24
CA ASP A 8 2.62 -17.35 0.95
C ASP A 8 2.26 -16.62 2.26
N ARG A 9 1.90 -15.33 2.16
CA ARG A 9 1.44 -14.48 3.27
C ARG A 9 0.53 -13.35 2.74
N PRO A 10 -0.32 -12.74 3.58
CA PRO A 10 -1.10 -11.57 3.18
C PRO A 10 -0.21 -10.45 2.64
N ILE A 11 -0.69 -9.72 1.62
CA ILE A 11 -0.03 -8.53 1.08
C ILE A 11 -0.78 -7.29 1.59
N ALA A 12 -0.04 -6.33 2.14
CA ALA A 12 -0.57 -5.00 2.44
C ALA A 12 -0.26 -4.04 1.28
N PHE A 13 -1.30 -3.45 0.70
CA PHE A 13 -1.22 -2.29 -0.17
C PHE A 13 -1.42 -1.06 0.69
N ILE A 14 -0.46 -0.14 0.61
CA ILE A 14 -0.44 1.10 1.39
C ILE A 14 -0.49 2.25 0.39
N ASP A 15 -1.38 3.18 0.65
CA ASP A 15 -1.46 4.45 -0.06
C ASP A 15 -1.31 5.59 0.95
N VAL A 16 -0.59 6.64 0.56
CA VAL A 16 -0.17 7.71 1.46
C VAL A 16 -0.36 9.05 0.77
N GLU A 17 -1.23 9.87 1.32
CA GLU A 17 -1.38 11.25 0.87
C GLU A 17 -0.53 12.17 1.73
N THR A 18 0.15 13.09 1.06
CA THR A 18 1.15 13.97 1.66
C THR A 18 0.87 15.42 1.30
N THR A 19 1.39 16.36 2.10
CA THR A 19 1.26 17.80 1.80
C THR A 19 2.03 18.23 0.55
N GLY A 20 2.94 17.40 0.04
CA GLY A 20 3.83 17.70 -1.06
C GLY A 20 4.82 16.56 -1.33
N LYS A 21 5.80 16.80 -2.21
CA LYS A 21 6.71 15.74 -2.71
C LYS A 21 8.05 15.71 -1.99
N ASN A 22 8.33 16.63 -1.07
CA ASN A 22 9.60 16.69 -0.35
C ASN A 22 9.49 15.95 1.00
N PRO A 23 10.01 14.72 1.12
CA PRO A 23 9.87 13.93 2.34
C PRO A 23 10.59 14.53 3.56
N HIS A 24 11.51 15.49 3.38
CA HIS A 24 12.19 16.15 4.50
C HIS A 24 11.37 17.25 5.18
N SER A 25 10.39 17.82 4.46
CA SER A 25 9.59 18.96 4.95
C SER A 25 8.09 18.70 4.94
N ASP A 26 7.62 17.86 4.03
CA ASP A 26 6.22 17.49 3.91
C ASP A 26 5.82 16.44 4.94
N ARG A 27 4.52 16.37 5.22
CA ARG A 27 3.94 15.45 6.21
C ARG A 27 2.94 14.52 5.53
N VAL A 28 2.81 13.32 6.08
CA VAL A 28 1.68 12.43 5.80
C VAL A 28 0.42 13.05 6.40
N VAL A 29 -0.65 13.13 5.62
CA VAL A 29 -1.96 13.66 6.06
C VAL A 29 -3.04 12.60 6.02
N GLU A 30 -2.88 11.56 5.19
CA GLU A 30 -3.78 10.41 5.13
C GLU A 30 -2.98 9.12 4.92
N LEU A 31 -3.48 8.02 5.48
CA LEU A 31 -2.95 6.68 5.26
C LEU A 31 -4.11 5.72 5.00
N ALA A 32 -4.07 5.02 3.87
CA ALA A 32 -5.00 3.95 3.53
C ALA A 32 -4.27 2.61 3.48
N LEU A 33 -4.97 1.57 3.93
CA LEU A 33 -4.45 0.21 4.00
C LEU A 33 -5.47 -0.78 3.41
N PHE A 34 -5.04 -1.57 2.44
CA PHE A 34 -5.79 -2.73 1.95
C PHE A 34 -4.95 -3.99 2.11
N VAL A 35 -5.44 -4.94 2.91
CA VAL A 35 -4.78 -6.23 3.09
C VAL A 35 -5.44 -7.27 2.19
N SER A 36 -4.70 -7.73 1.18
CA SER A 36 -5.12 -8.83 0.32
C SER A 36 -4.67 -10.16 0.92
N HIS A 37 -5.64 -11.03 1.18
CA HIS A 37 -5.42 -12.42 1.56
C HIS A 37 -6.17 -13.30 0.57
N TYR A 38 -5.42 -14.06 -0.23
CA TYR A 38 -5.99 -15.04 -1.16
C TYR A 38 -5.80 -16.43 -0.54
N ARG A 39 -6.90 -17.12 -0.24
CA ARG A 39 -6.90 -18.52 0.22
C ARG A 39 -6.97 -19.46 -0.97
#